data_AF-A0A1W9W831-F1
#
_entry.id   AF-A0A1W9W831-F1
#
_cell.length_a   1.000
_cell.length_b   1.000
_cell.length_c   1.000
_cell.angle_alpha   90.00
_cell.angle_beta   90.00
_cell.angle_gamma   90.00
#
_symmetry.space_group_name_H-M   'P 1'
#
loop_
_entity.id
_entity.type
_entity.pdbx_description
1 polymer ?
#
loop_
_entity_poly.entity_id
_entity_poly.type
_entity_poly.pdbx_seq_one_letter_code
_entity_poly.pdbx_strand_id
1 'polypeptide(L)'
;MCGIIIYTKIVPIKNHWTKYMFNQSGHPYSSFKKKLNTSQILSLIALAGLAAFILNVMPFSFVFNYPFRLLLTIVHELGHGIAAILTGGYFQNFVIFADGSGLAYTAGGWRFVVIPTGYLSVAIFGACLILAGRSQLASRRAMGLIGLAMIGFTLRYATPTLFSRQFFHGILTIVSGLAFGGMFLWLAANVSDKMTIFLLHLIAIEAGLTAFSDLGTVIRISTFSGNVVLNDATSMAQLTGIPAIFWAVVWIIIACGLLGGAIWQTWLRDVEL
;
A
#
# COMPACT_ATOMS: atom_id res chain seq x y z
N MET A 1 21.42 7.30 -76.12
CA MET A 1 21.74 6.74 -74.79
C MET A 1 20.45 6.66 -73.99
N CYS A 2 20.04 5.44 -73.68
CA CYS A 2 18.76 5.10 -73.04
C CYS A 2 18.91 5.25 -71.52
N GLY A 3 18.08 6.06 -70.88
CA GLY A 3 18.04 6.24 -69.42
C GLY A 3 16.62 6.04 -68.91
N ILE A 4 16.39 4.89 -68.28
CA ILE A 4 15.10 4.48 -67.71
C ILE A 4 14.94 5.16 -66.33
N ILE A 5 13.90 5.98 -66.16
CA ILE A 5 13.47 6.52 -64.87
C ILE A 5 12.41 5.56 -64.30
N ILE A 6 12.76 4.85 -63.23
CA ILE A 6 11.83 3.97 -62.51
C ILE A 6 11.01 4.83 -61.55
N TYR A 7 9.75 5.11 -61.89
CA TYR A 7 8.75 5.57 -60.92
C TYR A 7 8.16 4.37 -60.18
N THR A 8 8.66 4.06 -58.98
CA THR A 8 7.94 3.16 -58.07
C THR A 8 6.71 3.89 -57.53
N LYS A 9 5.55 3.68 -58.17
CA LYS A 9 4.24 3.96 -57.56
C LYS A 9 4.07 3.05 -56.36
N ILE A 10 4.18 3.60 -55.15
CA ILE A 10 3.69 2.95 -53.94
C ILE A 10 2.17 2.94 -54.03
N VAL A 11 1.58 1.80 -54.38
CA VAL A 11 0.14 1.58 -54.30
C VAL A 11 -0.22 1.51 -52.82
N PRO A 12 -1.09 2.40 -52.29
CA PRO A 12 -1.50 2.30 -50.90
C PRO A 12 -2.39 1.07 -50.75
N ILE A 13 -1.90 0.06 -50.04
CA ILE A 13 -2.68 -1.09 -49.62
C ILE A 13 -3.80 -0.55 -48.70
N LYS A 14 -5.04 -0.59 -49.19
CA LYS A 14 -6.24 -0.29 -48.39
C LYS A 14 -6.40 -1.38 -47.32
N ASN A 15 -5.72 -1.20 -46.20
CA ASN A 15 -5.92 -2.02 -45.01
C ASN A 15 -7.31 -1.70 -44.43
N HIS A 16 -8.20 -2.69 -44.43
CA HIS A 16 -9.58 -2.60 -43.93
C HIS A 16 -9.69 -2.23 -42.43
N TRP A 17 -8.56 -2.18 -41.71
CA TRP A 17 -8.45 -1.95 -40.27
C TRP A 17 -8.34 -0.47 -39.85
N THR A 18 -7.91 0.43 -40.74
CA THR A 18 -7.72 1.86 -40.38
C THR A 18 -9.03 2.58 -40.07
N LYS A 19 -10.16 2.07 -40.57
CA LYS A 19 -11.49 2.66 -40.34
C LYS A 19 -11.95 2.57 -38.88
N TYR A 20 -11.35 1.71 -38.08
CA TYR A 20 -11.70 1.52 -36.65
C TYR A 20 -10.77 2.27 -35.69
N MET A 21 -9.68 2.88 -36.17
CA MET A 21 -8.71 3.57 -35.30
C MET A 21 -8.84 5.09 -35.29
N PHE A 22 -9.53 5.66 -36.28
CA PHE A 22 -9.63 7.11 -36.47
C PHE A 22 -11.08 7.55 -36.60
N ASN A 23 -11.45 8.61 -35.88
CA ASN A 23 -12.70 9.34 -36.06
C ASN A 23 -12.68 10.02 -37.46
N GLN A 24 -13.83 10.42 -38.02
CA GLN A 24 -13.95 11.13 -39.32
C GLN A 24 -13.02 12.35 -39.50
N SER A 25 -12.45 12.89 -38.42
CA SER A 25 -11.44 13.96 -38.44
C SER A 25 -9.96 13.50 -38.38
N GLY A 26 -9.67 12.20 -38.47
CA GLY A 26 -8.29 11.69 -38.53
C GLY A 26 -7.52 11.69 -37.20
N HIS A 27 -8.19 11.96 -36.08
CA HIS A 27 -7.59 11.84 -34.75
C HIS A 27 -7.74 10.42 -34.19
N PRO A 28 -6.71 9.89 -33.49
CA PRO A 28 -6.84 8.64 -32.75
C PRO A 28 -8.02 8.76 -31.78
N TYR A 29 -8.79 7.68 -31.58
CA TYR A 29 -9.71 7.59 -30.45
C TYR A 29 -8.91 7.61 -29.14
N SER A 30 -8.48 8.79 -28.69
CA SER A 30 -8.11 8.97 -27.29
C SER A 30 -9.39 8.78 -26.51
N SER A 31 -9.48 7.65 -25.80
CA SER A 31 -10.46 7.44 -24.74
C SER A 31 -10.30 8.58 -23.74
N PHE A 32 -11.02 9.68 -23.96
CA PHE A 32 -11.14 10.77 -23.00
C PHE A 32 -11.97 10.21 -21.84
N LYS A 33 -11.31 9.47 -20.94
CA LYS A 33 -11.91 9.08 -19.67
C LYS A 33 -12.38 10.36 -18.99
N LYS A 34 -13.67 10.44 -18.73
CA LYS A 34 -14.27 11.60 -18.07
C LYS A 34 -13.61 11.79 -16.71
N LYS A 35 -12.98 12.95 -16.52
CA LYS A 35 -12.42 13.36 -15.23
C LYS A 35 -13.56 13.43 -14.20
N LEU A 36 -13.36 12.82 -13.04
CA LEU A 36 -14.31 12.87 -11.93
C LEU A 36 -14.31 14.26 -11.30
N ASN A 37 -15.49 14.75 -10.93
CA ASN A 37 -15.64 16.01 -10.24
C ASN A 37 -15.29 15.85 -8.75
N THR A 38 -14.89 16.95 -8.09
CA THR A 38 -14.52 16.95 -6.66
C THR A 38 -15.61 16.36 -5.77
N SER A 39 -16.88 16.72 -5.97
CA SER A 39 -18.01 16.18 -5.20
C SER A 39 -18.16 14.66 -5.36
N GLN A 40 -17.83 14.11 -6.53
CA GLN A 40 -17.87 12.66 -6.75
C GLN A 40 -16.75 11.98 -5.98
N ILE A 41 -15.54 12.54 -5.98
CA ILE A 41 -14.42 12.01 -5.21
C ILE A 41 -14.75 12.04 -3.72
N LEU A 42 -15.26 13.17 -3.20
CA LEU A 42 -15.70 13.29 -1.80
C LEU A 42 -16.80 12.27 -1.45
N SER A 43 -17.77 12.04 -2.34
CA SER A 43 -18.79 11.01 -2.10
C SER A 43 -18.20 9.59 -2.03
N LEU A 44 -17.20 9.27 -2.86
CA LEU A 44 -16.53 7.96 -2.83
C LEU A 44 -15.73 7.79 -1.54
N ILE A 45 -15.12 8.86 -1.03
CA ILE A 45 -14.40 8.85 0.25
C ILE A 45 -15.38 8.68 1.41
N ALA A 46 -16.50 9.40 1.41
CA ALA A 46 -17.55 9.24 2.42
C ALA A 46 -18.08 7.80 2.44
N LEU A 47 -18.30 7.21 1.26
CA LEU A 47 -18.68 5.80 1.14
C LEU A 47 -17.57 4.86 1.64
N ALA A 48 -16.31 5.15 1.36
CA ALA A 48 -15.18 4.35 1.85
C ALA A 48 -15.07 4.43 3.38
N GLY A 49 -15.28 5.60 3.98
CA GLY A 49 -15.31 5.79 5.43
C GLY A 49 -16.50 5.09 6.08
N LEU A 50 -17.69 5.15 5.47
CA LEU A 50 -18.85 4.39 5.92
C LEU A 50 -18.60 2.88 5.85
N ALA A 51 -18.01 2.40 4.75
CA ALA A 51 -17.65 0.99 4.59
C ALA A 51 -16.65 0.56 5.67
N ALA A 52 -15.58 1.33 5.91
CA ALA A 52 -14.60 1.05 6.96
C ALA A 52 -15.25 1.01 8.35
N PHE A 53 -16.14 1.96 8.64
CA PHE A 53 -16.90 1.98 9.90
C PHE A 53 -17.75 0.70 10.06
N ILE A 54 -18.51 0.32 9.02
CA ILE A 54 -19.33 -0.90 9.05
C ILE A 54 -18.45 -2.14 9.27
N LEU A 55 -17.34 -2.26 8.53
CA LEU A 55 -16.40 -3.38 8.64
C LEU A 55 -15.87 -3.55 10.06
N ASN A 56 -15.63 -2.45 10.77
CA ASN A 56 -15.06 -2.45 12.12
C ASN A 56 -16.11 -2.63 13.24
N VAL A 57 -17.38 -2.27 13.01
CA VAL A 57 -18.46 -2.35 14.02
C VAL A 57 -19.32 -3.61 13.87
N MET A 58 -19.39 -4.20 12.68
CA MET A 58 -20.27 -5.34 12.43
C MET A 58 -19.87 -6.62 13.20
N PRO A 59 -20.84 -7.50 13.51
CA PRO A 59 -20.53 -8.84 14.00
C PRO A 59 -19.59 -9.58 13.04
N PHE A 60 -18.66 -10.36 13.59
CA PHE A 60 -17.64 -11.07 12.83
C PHE A 60 -16.66 -10.17 12.05
N SER A 61 -16.48 -8.92 12.50
CA SER A 61 -15.52 -7.96 11.94
C SER A 61 -14.11 -8.54 11.76
N PHE A 62 -13.68 -9.47 12.63
CA PHE A 62 -12.39 -10.14 12.51
C PHE A 62 -12.21 -10.90 11.18
N VAL A 63 -13.27 -11.49 10.62
CA VAL A 63 -13.20 -12.24 9.35
C VAL A 63 -13.00 -11.28 8.19
N PHE A 64 -13.74 -10.17 8.17
CA PHE A 64 -13.69 -9.18 7.10
C PHE A 64 -12.45 -8.30 7.16
N ASN A 65 -11.94 -8.04 8.36
CA ASN A 65 -10.69 -7.32 8.57
C ASN A 65 -9.46 -8.21 8.38
N TYR A 66 -9.59 -9.53 8.38
CA TYR A 66 -8.44 -10.43 8.26
C TYR A 66 -7.59 -10.17 6.98
N PRO A 67 -8.16 -9.94 5.78
CA PRO A 67 -7.37 -9.55 4.62
C PRO A 67 -6.64 -8.21 4.80
N PHE A 68 -7.30 -7.20 5.39
CA PHE A 68 -6.66 -5.92 5.68
C PHE A 68 -5.53 -6.08 6.70
N ARG A 69 -5.75 -6.90 7.74
CA ARG A 69 -4.72 -7.25 8.72
C ARG A 69 -3.49 -7.86 8.02
N LEU A 70 -3.66 -8.88 7.17
CA LEU A 70 -2.54 -9.47 6.44
C LEU A 70 -1.81 -8.45 5.56
N LEU A 71 -2.54 -7.64 4.79
CA LEU A 71 -1.96 -6.60 3.95
C LEU A 71 -1.11 -5.62 4.76
N LEU A 72 -1.66 -5.12 5.87
CA LEU A 72 -1.00 -4.09 6.68
C LEU A 72 0.15 -4.67 7.49
N THR A 73 0.07 -5.93 7.94
CA THR A 73 1.21 -6.63 8.53
C THR A 73 2.33 -6.82 7.49
N ILE A 74 2.04 -7.13 6.22
CA ILE A 74 3.07 -7.16 5.18
C ILE A 74 3.74 -5.79 5.03
N VAL A 75 2.96 -4.70 5.00
CA VAL A 75 3.50 -3.33 4.94
C VAL A 75 4.37 -3.01 6.16
N HIS A 76 3.97 -3.45 7.36
CA HIS A 76 4.72 -3.33 8.61
C HIS A 76 6.09 -4.03 8.50
N GLU A 77 6.09 -5.33 8.16
CA GLU A 77 7.32 -6.12 8.08
C GLU A 77 8.26 -5.66 6.98
N LEU A 78 7.71 -5.27 5.81
CA LEU A 78 8.51 -4.65 4.74
C LEU A 78 9.06 -3.30 5.18
N GLY A 79 8.36 -2.56 6.04
CA GLY A 79 8.84 -1.31 6.64
C GLY A 79 10.15 -1.50 7.39
N HIS A 80 10.21 -2.48 8.30
CA HIS A 80 11.46 -2.83 8.99
C HIS A 80 12.57 -3.21 8.00
N GLY A 81 12.25 -4.05 7.01
CA GLY A 81 13.21 -4.50 6.01
C GLY A 81 13.80 -3.36 5.17
N ILE A 82 12.95 -2.46 4.68
CA ILE A 82 13.35 -1.29 3.90
C ILE A 82 14.19 -0.35 4.77
N ALA A 83 13.78 -0.07 6.00
CA ALA A 83 14.56 0.76 6.92
C ALA A 83 15.93 0.16 7.24
N ALA A 84 16.01 -1.17 7.40
CA ALA A 84 17.28 -1.84 7.62
C ALA A 84 18.23 -1.60 6.44
N ILE A 85 17.75 -1.82 5.21
CA ILE A 85 18.55 -1.58 3.99
C ILE A 85 18.98 -0.12 3.89
N LEU A 86 18.06 0.83 4.07
CA LEU A 86 18.34 2.26 3.92
C LEU A 86 19.32 2.80 4.98
N THR A 87 19.41 2.14 6.13
CA THR A 87 20.34 2.52 7.21
C THR A 87 21.63 1.69 7.22
N GLY A 88 21.93 0.98 6.12
CA GLY A 88 23.17 0.23 5.93
C GLY A 88 23.18 -1.18 6.53
N GLY A 89 22.01 -1.71 6.87
CA GLY A 89 21.80 -3.09 7.30
C GLY A 89 21.33 -4.00 6.17
N TYR A 90 20.80 -5.17 6.57
CA TYR A 90 20.37 -6.23 5.70
C TYR A 90 18.97 -6.70 6.07
N PHE A 91 18.11 -6.85 5.07
CA PHE A 91 16.82 -7.53 5.19
C PHE A 91 16.97 -8.95 4.67
N GLN A 92 16.82 -9.94 5.54
CA GLN A 92 17.04 -11.34 5.17
C GLN A 92 15.77 -11.94 4.58
N ASN A 93 14.70 -11.91 5.35
CA ASN A 93 13.40 -12.43 4.98
C ASN A 93 12.32 -11.91 5.93
N PHE A 94 11.05 -12.12 5.59
CA PHE A 94 9.94 -11.89 6.50
C PHE A 94 8.90 -13.01 6.36
N VAL A 95 8.13 -13.21 7.42
CA VAL A 95 7.07 -14.21 7.49
C VAL A 95 5.83 -13.62 8.16
N ILE A 96 4.66 -14.03 7.69
CA ILE A 96 3.35 -13.67 8.24
C ILE A 96 2.69 -14.94 8.79
N PHE A 97 2.19 -14.83 10.01
CA PHE A 97 1.53 -15.92 10.73
C PHE A 97 0.00 -15.86 10.54
N ALA A 98 -0.67 -17.00 10.78
CA ALA A 98 -2.11 -17.13 10.57
C ALA A 98 -2.97 -16.33 11.58
N ASP A 99 -2.37 -15.89 12.68
CA ASP A 99 -2.98 -14.97 13.64
C ASP A 99 -2.90 -13.50 13.20
N GLY A 100 -2.31 -13.23 12.02
CA GLY A 100 -2.11 -11.89 11.49
C GLY A 100 -0.92 -11.14 12.06
N SER A 101 -0.08 -11.80 12.88
CA SER A 101 1.23 -11.27 13.27
C SER A 101 2.28 -11.50 12.18
N GLY A 102 3.39 -10.78 12.27
CA GLY A 102 4.50 -10.88 11.33
C GLY A 102 5.84 -10.89 12.05
N LEU A 103 6.88 -11.27 11.31
CA LEU A 103 8.25 -11.18 11.77
C LEU A 103 9.21 -10.93 10.61
N ALA A 104 9.87 -9.77 10.64
CA ALA A 104 10.96 -9.39 9.76
C ALA A 104 12.32 -9.73 10.37
N TYR A 105 13.10 -10.54 9.65
CA TYR A 105 14.48 -10.84 10.02
C TYR A 105 15.40 -9.79 9.39
N THR A 106 15.91 -8.89 10.24
CA THR A 106 16.84 -7.83 9.86
C THR A 106 18.16 -7.97 10.62
N ALA A 107 19.27 -7.54 10.00
CA ALA A 107 20.60 -7.58 10.60
C ALA A 107 21.34 -6.27 10.33
N GLY A 108 22.01 -5.72 11.34
CA GLY A 108 22.68 -4.42 11.23
C GLY A 108 21.70 -3.25 11.04
N GLY A 109 22.18 -2.17 10.41
CA GLY A 109 21.42 -0.94 10.25
C GLY A 109 21.26 -0.14 11.54
N TRP A 110 20.66 1.04 11.43
CA TRP A 110 20.40 1.88 12.60
C TRP A 110 19.11 1.43 13.28
N ARG A 111 19.23 0.55 14.29
CA ARG A 111 18.08 -0.06 14.98
C ARG A 111 17.06 0.96 15.50
N PHE A 112 17.52 2.14 15.90
CA PHE A 112 16.66 3.24 16.35
C PHE A 112 15.68 3.72 15.26
N VAL A 113 16.01 3.55 13.98
CA VAL A 113 15.14 3.83 12.84
C VAL A 113 14.39 2.57 12.40
N VAL A 114 15.06 1.41 12.38
CA VAL A 114 14.46 0.15 11.91
C VAL A 114 13.23 -0.24 12.73
N ILE A 115 13.34 -0.21 14.05
CA ILE A 115 12.28 -0.66 14.95
C ILE A 115 10.99 0.18 14.83
N PRO A 116 11.00 1.53 14.92
CA PRO A 116 9.77 2.30 14.75
C PRO A 116 9.17 2.22 13.35
N THR A 117 9.97 1.87 12.33
CA THR A 117 9.49 1.90 10.93
C THR A 117 8.40 0.88 10.67
N GLY A 118 8.25 -0.19 11.46
CA GLY A 118 7.11 -1.10 11.34
C GLY A 118 5.77 -0.37 11.42
N TYR A 119 5.50 0.27 12.57
CA TYR A 119 4.25 1.02 12.76
C TYR A 119 4.18 2.26 11.86
N LEU A 120 5.31 2.96 11.67
CA LEU A 120 5.31 4.19 10.87
C LEU A 120 5.11 3.90 9.37
N SER A 121 5.53 2.75 8.85
CA SER A 121 5.33 2.42 7.43
C SER A 121 3.85 2.24 7.10
N VAL A 122 3.05 1.69 8.02
CA VAL A 122 1.59 1.56 7.85
C VAL A 122 0.93 2.95 7.79
N ALA A 123 1.33 3.87 8.66
CA ALA A 123 0.85 5.24 8.63
C ALA A 123 1.29 6.00 7.36
N ILE A 124 2.56 5.85 6.95
CA ILE A 124 3.10 6.42 5.70
C ILE A 124 2.35 5.85 4.50
N PHE A 125 2.09 4.54 4.48
CA PHE A 125 1.35 3.88 3.42
C PHE A 125 -0.06 4.44 3.29
N GLY A 126 -0.80 4.55 4.40
CA GLY A 126 -2.12 5.20 4.42
C GLY A 126 -2.07 6.66 3.94
N ALA A 127 -1.11 7.45 4.43
CA ALA A 127 -0.91 8.84 4.02
C ALA A 127 -0.62 8.99 2.51
N CYS A 128 0.25 8.14 1.96
CA CYS A 128 0.56 8.11 0.53
C CYS A 128 -0.66 7.75 -0.32
N LEU A 129 -1.49 6.81 0.14
CA LEU A 129 -2.74 6.48 -0.54
C LEU A 129 -3.70 7.68 -0.53
N ILE A 130 -3.92 8.34 0.62
CA ILE A 130 -4.77 9.55 0.71
C ILE A 130 -4.31 10.61 -0.30
N LEU A 131 -3.01 10.90 -0.35
CA LEU A 131 -2.43 11.88 -1.27
C LEU A 131 -2.63 11.48 -2.75
N ALA A 132 -2.47 10.20 -3.07
CA ALA A 132 -2.71 9.67 -4.42
C ALA A 132 -4.20 9.66 -4.82
N GLY A 133 -5.11 9.74 -3.85
CA GLY A 133 -6.56 9.70 -4.02
C GLY A 133 -7.18 10.91 -4.73
N ARG A 134 -6.45 12.02 -4.88
CA ARG A 134 -6.96 13.27 -5.49
C ARG A 134 -7.15 13.20 -7.01
N SER A 135 -6.43 12.30 -7.66
CA SER A 135 -6.37 12.23 -9.11
C SER A 135 -6.50 10.80 -9.58
N GLN A 136 -7.37 10.58 -10.57
CA GLN A 136 -7.56 9.26 -11.20
C GLN A 136 -6.24 8.66 -11.66
N LEU A 137 -5.38 9.49 -12.28
CA LEU A 137 -4.08 9.05 -12.78
C LEU A 137 -3.12 8.72 -11.63
N ALA A 138 -3.11 9.54 -10.58
CA ALA A 138 -2.26 9.30 -9.41
C ALA A 138 -2.68 8.03 -8.67
N SER A 139 -3.99 7.83 -8.47
CA SER A 139 -4.54 6.62 -7.84
C SER A 139 -4.17 5.37 -8.62
N ARG A 140 -4.30 5.37 -9.96
CA ARG A 140 -3.89 4.23 -10.80
C ARG A 140 -2.41 3.95 -10.74
N ARG A 141 -1.58 5.00 -10.82
CA ARG A 141 -0.12 4.86 -10.72
C ARG A 141 0.29 4.32 -9.34
N ALA A 142 -0.31 4.83 -8.27
CA ALA A 142 -0.07 4.35 -6.92
C ALA A 142 -0.41 2.85 -6.80
N MET A 143 -1.59 2.42 -7.26
CA MET A 143 -1.97 1.00 -7.28
C MET A 143 -1.00 0.15 -8.11
N GLY A 144 -0.60 0.62 -9.29
CA GLY A 144 0.38 -0.09 -10.12
C GLY A 144 1.73 -0.26 -9.44
N LEU A 145 2.27 0.84 -8.87
CA LEU A 145 3.57 0.83 -8.20
C LEU A 145 3.56 -0.01 -6.92
N ILE A 146 2.52 0.10 -6.10
CA ILE A 146 2.35 -0.70 -4.89
C ILE A 146 2.22 -2.19 -5.25
N GLY A 147 1.44 -2.51 -6.30
CA GLY A 147 1.31 -3.88 -6.78
C GLY A 147 2.63 -4.49 -7.24
N LEU A 148 3.39 -3.76 -8.06
CA LEU A 148 4.72 -4.19 -8.51
C LEU A 148 5.70 -4.34 -7.34
N ALA A 149 5.75 -3.34 -6.46
CA ALA A 149 6.63 -3.35 -5.30
C ALA A 149 6.31 -4.53 -4.40
N MET A 150 5.03 -4.77 -4.08
CA MET A 150 4.64 -5.85 -3.20
C MET A 150 4.98 -7.22 -3.79
N ILE A 151 4.72 -7.46 -5.08
CA ILE A 151 5.16 -8.70 -5.74
C ILE A 151 6.68 -8.84 -5.67
N GLY A 152 7.42 -7.80 -6.04
CA GLY A 152 8.88 -7.83 -6.05
C GLY A 152 9.47 -8.11 -4.66
N PHE A 153 9.01 -7.39 -3.63
CA PHE A 153 9.46 -7.57 -2.26
C PHE A 153 9.04 -8.92 -1.68
N THR A 154 7.81 -9.38 -1.91
CA THR A 154 7.35 -10.71 -1.48
C THR A 154 8.18 -11.81 -2.15
N LEU A 155 8.38 -11.79 -3.46
CA LEU A 155 9.20 -12.79 -4.14
C LEU A 155 10.65 -12.76 -3.67
N ARG A 156 11.20 -11.57 -3.40
CA ARG A 156 12.59 -11.45 -2.95
C ARG A 156 12.82 -11.90 -1.51
N TYR A 157 11.92 -11.55 -0.59
CA TYR A 157 12.14 -11.67 0.85
C TYR A 157 11.22 -12.67 1.55
N ALA A 158 10.09 -13.08 0.97
CA ALA A 158 9.27 -14.16 1.52
C ALA A 158 9.74 -15.54 1.05
N THR A 159 10.26 -15.70 -0.17
CA THR A 159 10.72 -17.00 -0.72
C THR A 159 11.68 -17.78 0.19
N PRO A 160 12.66 -17.16 0.90
CA PRO A 160 13.53 -17.90 1.81
C PRO A 160 12.79 -18.64 2.94
N THR A 161 11.59 -18.18 3.33
CA THR A 161 10.79 -18.83 4.39
C THR A 161 10.31 -20.23 3.99
N LEU A 162 10.18 -20.53 2.69
CA LEU A 162 9.82 -21.85 2.18
C LEU A 162 10.90 -22.91 2.47
N PHE A 163 12.14 -22.49 2.72
CA PHE A 163 13.25 -23.37 3.03
C PHE A 163 13.58 -23.38 4.53
N SER A 164 12.67 -22.83 5.35
CA SER A 164 12.83 -22.72 6.80
C SER A 164 11.80 -23.58 7.54
N ARG A 165 11.92 -23.65 8.88
CA ARG A 165 10.89 -24.27 9.74
C ARG A 165 9.52 -23.59 9.64
N GLN A 166 9.45 -22.41 9.04
CA GLN A 166 8.24 -21.62 8.85
C GLN A 166 7.52 -21.91 7.52
N PHE A 167 7.76 -23.07 6.88
CA PHE A 167 7.24 -23.41 5.55
C PHE A 167 5.76 -23.04 5.32
N PHE A 168 4.85 -23.47 6.20
CA PHE A 168 3.41 -23.21 6.06
C PHE A 168 3.08 -21.71 6.14
N HIS A 169 3.72 -20.97 7.05
CA HIS A 169 3.58 -19.52 7.16
C HIS A 169 4.23 -18.80 5.96
N GLY A 170 5.30 -19.36 5.42
CA GLY A 170 5.93 -18.90 4.18
C GLY A 170 5.00 -18.99 2.98
N ILE A 171 4.26 -20.10 2.84
CA ILE A 171 3.22 -20.23 1.81
C ILE A 171 2.17 -19.13 1.98
N LEU A 172 1.65 -18.93 3.20
CA LEU A 172 0.69 -17.86 3.48
C LEU A 172 1.24 -16.49 3.10
N THR A 173 2.49 -16.20 3.44
CA THR A 173 3.17 -14.93 3.16
C THR A 173 3.28 -14.67 1.65
N ILE A 174 3.67 -15.69 0.89
CA ILE A 174 3.83 -15.58 -0.56
C ILE A 174 2.47 -15.44 -1.24
N VAL A 175 1.51 -16.31 -0.88
CA VAL A 175 0.16 -16.28 -1.47
C VAL A 175 -0.51 -14.94 -1.20
N SER A 176 -0.45 -14.45 0.04
CA SER A 176 -1.05 -13.15 0.40
C SER A 176 -0.37 -11.98 -0.32
N GLY A 177 0.96 -11.92 -0.32
CA GLY A 177 1.70 -10.86 -1.02
C GLY A 177 1.47 -10.86 -2.54
N LEU A 178 1.44 -12.03 -3.17
CA LEU A 178 1.10 -12.15 -4.60
C LEU A 178 -0.36 -11.84 -4.88
N ALA A 179 -1.29 -12.28 -4.03
CA ALA A 179 -2.72 -12.00 -4.18
C ALA A 179 -3.00 -10.49 -4.08
N PHE A 180 -2.49 -9.82 -3.06
CA PHE A 180 -2.67 -8.37 -2.93
C PHE A 180 -1.91 -7.60 -4.01
N GLY A 181 -0.71 -8.04 -4.38
CA GLY A 181 0.07 -7.41 -5.44
C GLY A 181 -0.64 -7.51 -6.79
N GLY A 182 -1.14 -8.70 -7.12
CA GLY A 182 -1.97 -8.95 -8.30
C GLY A 182 -3.29 -8.18 -8.27
N MET A 183 -3.94 -8.10 -7.11
CA MET A 183 -5.14 -7.28 -6.89
C MET A 183 -4.85 -5.81 -7.24
N PHE A 184 -3.76 -5.23 -6.72
CA PHE A 184 -3.40 -3.84 -7.01
C PHE A 184 -3.07 -3.58 -8.48
N LEU A 185 -2.35 -4.49 -9.14
CA LEU A 185 -2.13 -4.41 -10.58
C LEU A 185 -3.43 -4.50 -11.37
N TRP A 186 -4.33 -5.39 -10.97
CA TRP A 186 -5.65 -5.52 -11.59
C TRP A 186 -6.49 -4.26 -11.39
N LEU A 187 -6.48 -3.66 -10.20
CA LEU A 187 -7.13 -2.38 -9.92
C LEU A 187 -6.58 -1.24 -10.78
N ALA A 188 -5.26 -1.22 -11.00
CA ALA A 188 -4.60 -0.21 -11.81
C ALA A 188 -4.98 -0.34 -13.30
N ALA A 189 -5.02 -1.56 -13.83
CA ALA A 189 -5.19 -1.83 -15.26
C ALA A 189 -6.65 -1.94 -15.71
N ASN A 190 -7.50 -2.65 -14.96
CA ASN A 190 -8.79 -3.14 -15.46
C ASN A 190 -10.02 -2.51 -14.79
N VAL A 191 -9.86 -1.88 -13.62
CA VAL A 191 -11.00 -1.38 -12.83
C VAL A 191 -11.33 0.06 -13.15
N SER A 192 -12.59 0.47 -12.98
CA SER A 192 -13.07 1.84 -13.21
C SER A 192 -12.42 2.85 -12.25
N ASP A 193 -12.24 4.11 -12.67
CA ASP A 193 -11.60 5.13 -11.83
C ASP A 193 -12.33 5.36 -10.50
N LYS A 194 -13.67 5.28 -10.50
CA LYS A 194 -14.49 5.41 -9.31
C LYS A 194 -14.17 4.32 -8.28
N MET A 195 -14.12 3.07 -8.74
CA MET A 195 -13.88 1.94 -7.86
C MET A 195 -12.41 1.90 -7.39
N THR A 196 -11.45 2.27 -8.25
CA THR A 196 -10.05 2.43 -7.84
C THR A 196 -9.91 3.48 -6.74
N ILE A 197 -10.54 4.66 -6.89
CA ILE A 197 -10.51 5.72 -5.87
C ILE A 197 -11.22 5.29 -4.57
N PHE A 198 -12.36 4.61 -4.68
CA PHE A 198 -13.08 4.08 -3.51
C PHE A 198 -12.22 3.09 -2.73
N LEU A 199 -11.69 2.05 -3.40
CA LEU A 199 -10.87 1.03 -2.75
C LEU A 199 -9.56 1.59 -2.21
N LEU A 200 -8.94 2.53 -2.93
CA LEU A 200 -7.75 3.23 -2.47
C LEU A 200 -7.99 3.92 -1.13
N HIS A 201 -9.08 4.68 -1.00
CA HIS A 201 -9.40 5.35 0.26
C HIS A 201 -9.87 4.39 1.33
N LEU A 202 -10.59 3.31 0.98
CA LEU A 202 -10.96 2.27 1.93
C LEU A 202 -9.71 1.67 2.58
N ILE A 203 -8.73 1.26 1.78
CA ILE A 203 -7.46 0.72 2.27
C ILE A 203 -6.68 1.77 3.07
N ALA A 204 -6.71 3.03 2.66
CA ALA A 204 -6.03 4.11 3.40
C ALA A 204 -6.65 4.35 4.79
N ILE A 205 -7.98 4.29 4.90
CA ILE A 205 -8.70 4.44 6.15
C ILE A 205 -8.45 3.23 7.05
N GLU A 206 -8.52 2.01 6.53
CA GLU A 206 -8.17 0.79 7.29
C GLU A 206 -6.71 0.79 7.76
N ALA A 207 -5.78 1.31 6.96
CA ALA A 207 -4.39 1.51 7.37
C ALA A 207 -4.28 2.44 8.57
N GLY A 208 -5.02 3.55 8.56
CA GLY A 208 -5.09 4.47 9.69
C GLY A 208 -5.68 3.81 10.94
N LEU A 209 -6.85 3.18 10.81
CA LEU A 209 -7.54 2.50 11.92
C LEU A 209 -6.67 1.39 12.55
N THR A 210 -5.99 0.61 11.71
CA THR A 210 -5.08 -0.46 12.15
C THR A 210 -3.85 0.10 12.86
N ALA A 211 -3.23 1.16 12.33
CA ALA A 211 -2.11 1.81 13.01
C ALA A 211 -2.50 2.29 14.41
N PHE A 212 -3.70 2.85 14.57
CA PHE A 212 -4.22 3.24 15.89
C PHE A 212 -4.52 2.05 16.80
N SER A 213 -5.16 1.00 16.29
CA SER A 213 -5.55 -0.16 17.10
C SER A 213 -4.33 -0.97 17.56
N ASP A 214 -3.32 -1.13 16.70
CA ASP A 214 -2.09 -1.85 17.04
C ASP A 214 -1.26 -1.06 18.07
N LEU A 215 -1.09 0.25 17.89
CA LEU A 215 -0.38 1.09 18.88
C LEU A 215 -1.14 1.16 20.22
N GLY A 216 -2.48 1.21 20.19
CA GLY A 216 -3.31 1.13 21.40
C GLY A 216 -3.19 -0.23 22.11
N THR A 217 -3.05 -1.31 21.34
CA THR A 217 -2.79 -2.66 21.87
C THR A 217 -1.42 -2.72 22.54
N VAL A 218 -0.39 -2.14 21.91
CA VAL A 218 0.95 -2.04 22.49
C VAL A 218 0.93 -1.29 23.81
N ILE A 219 0.21 -0.17 23.92
CA ILE A 219 0.07 0.58 25.18
C ILE A 219 -0.59 -0.29 26.25
N ARG A 220 -1.70 -0.97 25.90
CA ARG A 220 -2.43 -1.83 26.84
C ARG A 220 -1.57 -2.97 27.37
N ILE A 221 -0.89 -3.68 26.48
CA ILE A 221 0.00 -4.79 26.85
C ILE A 221 1.17 -4.26 27.68
N SER A 222 1.79 -3.14 27.29
CA SER A 222 2.93 -2.56 28.00
C SER A 222 2.58 -2.01 29.39
N THR A 223 1.31 -1.72 29.66
CA THR A 223 0.84 -1.15 30.94
C THR A 223 0.26 -2.20 31.88
N PHE A 224 -0.49 -3.16 31.34
CA PHE A 224 -1.33 -4.06 32.13
C PHE A 224 -0.90 -5.54 32.08
N SER A 225 -0.09 -5.94 31.11
CA SER A 225 0.42 -7.30 31.04
C SER A 225 1.77 -7.36 31.75
N GLY A 226 1.83 -7.92 32.95
CA GLY A 226 3.08 -8.20 33.67
C GLY A 226 4.04 -9.17 32.95
N ASN A 227 3.64 -9.68 31.77
CA ASN A 227 4.46 -10.48 30.88
C ASN A 227 5.03 -9.61 29.76
N VAL A 228 6.35 -9.68 29.57
CA VAL A 228 7.04 -9.00 28.45
C VAL A 228 6.66 -9.71 27.14
N VAL A 229 5.61 -9.24 26.48
CA VAL A 229 5.30 -9.64 25.10
C VAL A 229 6.32 -8.98 24.18
N LEU A 230 7.03 -9.78 23.38
CA LEU A 230 7.98 -9.27 22.41
C LEU A 230 7.22 -8.49 21.33
N ASN A 231 7.50 -7.20 21.20
CA ASN A 231 6.97 -6.31 20.17
C ASN A 231 7.98 -5.18 19.92
N ASP A 232 7.71 -4.31 18.95
CA ASP A 232 8.65 -3.25 18.58
C ASP A 232 8.89 -2.25 19.72
N ALA A 233 7.86 -1.96 20.52
CA ALA A 233 8.01 -1.04 21.65
C ALA A 233 8.84 -1.63 22.78
N THR A 234 8.69 -2.93 23.07
CA THR A 234 9.56 -3.61 24.05
C THR A 234 10.99 -3.75 23.52
N SER A 235 11.17 -3.93 22.20
CA SER A 235 12.49 -3.92 21.55
C SER A 235 13.16 -2.55 21.63
N MET A 236 12.41 -1.46 21.45
CA MET A 236 12.94 -0.10 21.67
C MET A 236 13.27 0.17 23.12
N ALA A 237 12.46 -0.32 24.05
CA ALA A 237 12.72 -0.15 25.47
C ALA A 237 14.03 -0.83 25.88
N GLN A 238 14.27 -2.04 25.37
CA GLN A 238 15.55 -2.74 25.57
C GLN A 238 16.73 -1.99 24.93
N LEU A 239 16.54 -1.38 23.75
CA LEU A 239 17.59 -0.62 23.06
C LEU A 239 17.96 0.68 23.79
N THR A 240 16.97 1.36 24.38
CA THR A 240 17.13 2.75 24.85
C THR A 240 17.07 2.92 26.37
N GLY A 241 16.58 1.91 27.10
CA GLY A 241 16.27 2.00 28.53
C GLY A 241 15.00 2.80 28.86
N ILE A 242 14.32 3.35 27.85
CA ILE A 242 13.10 4.15 28.02
C ILE A 242 11.86 3.24 27.93
N PRO A 243 10.85 3.37 28.80
CA PRO A 243 9.69 2.48 28.81
C PRO A 243 8.96 2.34 27.46
N ALA A 244 8.48 1.14 27.14
CA ALA A 244 7.80 0.82 25.87
C ALA A 244 6.59 1.75 25.59
N ILE A 245 5.84 2.12 26.64
CA ILE A 245 4.70 3.04 26.52
C ILE A 245 5.10 4.41 25.98
N PHE A 246 6.27 4.92 26.35
CA PHE A 246 6.75 6.20 25.84
C PHE A 246 6.92 6.15 24.32
N TRP A 247 7.58 5.10 23.82
CA TRP A 247 7.77 4.91 22.39
C TRP A 247 6.46 4.72 21.64
N ALA A 248 5.53 3.93 22.18
CA ALA A 248 4.21 3.77 21.59
C ALA A 248 3.46 5.10 21.45
N VAL A 249 3.47 5.95 22.49
CA VAL A 249 2.85 7.29 22.45
C VAL A 249 3.52 8.19 21.42
N VAL A 250 4.85 8.21 21.36
CA VAL A 250 5.60 8.98 20.36
C VAL A 250 5.20 8.56 18.94
N TRP A 251 5.08 7.26 18.67
CA TRP A 251 4.70 6.77 17.35
C TRP A 251 3.26 7.08 16.98
N ILE A 252 2.33 7.06 17.95
CA ILE A 252 0.95 7.51 17.72
C ILE A 252 0.94 8.97 17.29
N ILE A 253 1.70 9.84 17.98
CA ILE A 253 1.76 11.28 17.65
C ILE A 253 2.30 11.46 16.21
N ILE A 254 3.35 10.74 15.84
CA ILE A 254 3.92 10.80 14.49
C ILE A 254 2.91 10.28 13.45
N ALA A 255 2.25 9.14 13.72
CA ALA A 255 1.24 8.57 12.83
C ALA A 255 0.04 9.52 12.64
N CYS A 256 -0.44 10.14 13.72
CA CYS A 256 -1.44 11.21 13.67
C CYS A 256 -0.99 12.37 12.79
N GLY A 257 0.26 12.83 12.95
CA GLY A 257 0.82 13.92 12.15
C GLY A 257 0.89 13.57 10.67
N LEU A 258 1.30 12.34 10.32
CA LEU A 258 1.38 11.87 8.93
C LEU A 258 0.00 11.77 8.28
N LEU A 259 -0.96 11.11 8.94
CA LEU A 259 -2.31 10.93 8.41
C LEU A 259 -3.08 12.26 8.38
N GLY A 260 -3.00 13.05 9.46
CA GLY A 260 -3.63 14.37 9.55
C GLY A 260 -3.04 15.35 8.55
N GLY A 261 -1.71 15.36 8.38
CA GLY A 261 -1.02 16.16 7.37
C GLY A 261 -1.42 15.77 5.95
N ALA A 262 -1.53 14.47 5.67
CA ALA A 262 -2.03 13.99 4.38
C ALA A 262 -3.48 14.45 4.13
N ILE A 263 -4.37 14.35 5.12
CA ILE A 263 -5.75 14.85 5.01
C ILE A 263 -5.77 16.36 4.77
N TRP A 264 -5.01 17.14 5.53
CA TRP A 264 -4.91 18.58 5.38
C TRP A 264 -4.47 18.96 3.97
N GLN A 265 -3.36 18.42 3.51
CA GLN A 265 -2.79 18.72 2.20
C GLN A 265 -3.71 18.29 1.05
N THR A 266 -4.51 17.25 1.28
CA THR A 266 -5.39 16.68 0.28
C THR A 266 -6.74 17.42 0.21
N TRP A 267 -7.22 18.01 1.31
CA TRP A 267 -8.60 18.49 1.36
C TRP A 267 -8.80 19.88 1.96
N LEU A 268 -7.97 20.29 2.91
CA LEU A 268 -8.17 21.55 3.64
C LEU A 268 -7.40 22.71 2.99
N ARG A 269 -6.21 22.44 2.44
CA ARG A 269 -5.35 23.48 1.85
C ARG A 269 -5.98 24.26 0.69
N ASP A 270 -6.83 23.61 -0.11
CA ASP A 270 -7.42 24.24 -1.31
C ASP A 270 -8.78 24.90 -1.04
N VAL A 271 -9.25 24.91 0.22
CA VAL A 271 -10.44 25.65 0.65
C VAL A 271 -10.07 27.07 1.11
N GLU A 272 -8.77 27.34 1.33
CA GLU A 272 -8.25 28.60 1.88
C GLU A 272 -7.67 29.59 0.83
N LEU A 273 -7.85 29.32 -0.47
CA LEU A 273 -7.44 30.22 -1.58
C LEU A 273 -8.62 30.51 -2.50
#